data_AF-A0A3Q2QI24-F1
#
_entry.id   AF-A0A3Q2QI24-F1
#
_cell.length_a   1.000
_cell.length_b   1.000
_cell.length_c   1.000
_cell.angle_alpha   90.00
_cell.angle_beta   90.00
_cell.angle_gamma   90.00
#
_symmetry.space_group_name_H-M   'P 1'
#
loop_
_entity.id
_entity.type
_entity.pdbx_description
1 polymer ?
#
loop_
_entity_poly.entity_id
_entity_poly.type
_entity_poly.pdbx_seq_one_letter_code
_entity_poly.pdbx_strand_id
1 'polypeptide(L)'
;MSTNPDGLNHVQEDGFGAFVALHGGALGSSGVPQIYWRSVYHKITDEVYDAGEVFGIMQVQREEEDEDGEDGERKKDNPGVVVGCKVVVTRGSGLQVSDPTSIYLVDHAWTYRVEHARQQLEQIPGLVSRMASLMGLDFHGEVPTPDVVELILERMWKYNQTYQLSQGSAEEKVPVWYVMDEFGSQVQHSDHPSCCMAPFFYIPGQLAYTLLWPLQDLQQGDEVTRDYAYGETNPLQRRCRLLPWIHDDLDGVSSVITEPADSYYEAIARENKEQLPVEVQPATVPKDKILKVFTEMSQVRNNLTHPRFLLTEDEEEADIIWSYGHIKDYRKLSEERPHVMLNQFPCENIVTVKDCLAAVARRIKGGPTPDWLPETFNLQMELPQFIKHYQLRQHRFFRGEDNHWICKPWNLARGLDTHITNNLDYIIRQSESSPKVPAPTRSNSLVSEVHMERRNC
;
A
#
# COMPACT_ATOMS: atom_id res chain seq x y z
N MET A 1 -39.64 25.94 30.73
CA MET A 1 -38.40 26.37 30.06
C MET A 1 -38.46 25.79 28.65
N SER A 2 -38.69 26.66 27.66
CA SER A 2 -38.82 26.25 26.26
C SER A 2 -37.41 26.02 25.71
N THR A 3 -37.09 24.78 25.33
CA THR A 3 -35.87 24.47 24.58
C THR A 3 -36.01 25.09 23.20
N ASN A 4 -35.15 26.06 22.87
CA ASN A 4 -35.15 26.76 21.60
C ASN A 4 -34.64 25.79 20.49
N PRO A 5 -35.47 25.36 19.53
CA PRO A 5 -35.04 24.41 18.48
C PRO A 5 -33.97 25.01 17.56
N ASP A 6 -33.98 26.34 17.40
CA ASP A 6 -33.06 27.07 16.52
C ASP A 6 -31.60 27.02 17.00
N GLY A 7 -31.36 26.86 18.30
CA GLY A 7 -30.01 26.76 18.85
C GLY A 7 -29.34 25.40 18.61
N LEU A 8 -30.14 24.32 18.55
CA LEU A 8 -29.65 22.97 18.26
C LEU A 8 -29.36 22.81 16.76
N ASN A 9 -30.23 23.32 15.89
CA ASN A 9 -30.03 23.30 14.45
C ASN A 9 -28.80 24.10 14.01
N HIS A 10 -28.54 25.27 14.62
CA HIS A 10 -27.33 26.06 14.34
C HIS A 10 -26.04 25.33 14.72
N VAL A 11 -26.00 24.68 15.88
CA VAL A 11 -24.82 23.92 16.34
C VAL A 11 -24.56 22.69 15.46
N GLN A 12 -25.62 22.04 14.97
CA GLN A 12 -25.50 20.89 14.05
C GLN A 12 -25.06 21.30 12.64
N GLU A 13 -25.51 22.46 12.14
CA GLU A 13 -25.03 23.02 10.87
C GLU A 13 -23.56 23.49 10.96
N ASP A 14 -23.18 24.14 12.05
CA ASP A 14 -21.79 24.56 12.30
C ASP A 14 -20.85 23.34 12.42
N GLY A 15 -21.30 22.27 13.10
CA GLY A 15 -20.56 21.01 13.22
C GLY A 15 -20.36 20.29 11.89
N PHE A 16 -21.40 20.23 11.05
CA PHE A 16 -21.28 19.66 9.71
C PHE A 16 -20.34 20.47 8.81
N GLY A 17 -20.37 21.81 8.90
CA GLY A 17 -19.45 22.68 8.16
C GLY A 17 -17.99 22.40 8.50
N ALA A 18 -17.67 22.25 9.79
CA ALA A 18 -16.33 21.87 10.26
C ALA A 18 -15.92 20.46 9.78
N PHE A 19 -16.84 19.49 9.82
CA PHE A 19 -16.62 18.15 9.30
C PHE A 19 -16.24 18.18 7.80
N VAL A 20 -16.99 18.92 6.98
CA VAL A 20 -16.72 19.04 5.54
C VAL A 20 -15.37 19.73 5.29
N ALA A 21 -15.05 20.78 6.05
CA ALA A 21 -13.76 21.46 5.91
C ALA A 21 -12.56 20.52 6.21
N LEU A 22 -12.72 19.61 7.17
CA LEU A 22 -11.68 18.69 7.58
C LEU A 22 -11.60 17.42 6.71
N HIS A 23 -12.75 16.90 6.27
CA HIS A 23 -12.87 15.56 5.65
C HIS A 23 -13.32 15.57 4.19
N GLY A 24 -13.85 16.68 3.67
CA GLY A 24 -14.40 16.75 2.32
C GLY A 24 -13.39 16.38 1.23
N GLY A 25 -12.12 16.75 1.40
CA GLY A 25 -11.05 16.36 0.47
C GLY A 25 -10.80 14.85 0.44
N ALA A 26 -10.82 14.20 1.60
CA ALA A 26 -10.65 12.74 1.71
C ALA A 26 -11.87 12.01 1.14
N LEU A 27 -13.09 12.42 1.50
CA LEU A 27 -14.34 11.85 1.00
C LEU A 27 -14.43 11.96 -0.53
N GLY A 28 -14.12 13.13 -1.09
CA GLY A 28 -14.11 13.36 -2.53
C GLY A 28 -13.04 12.52 -3.25
N SER A 29 -11.84 12.40 -2.68
CA SER A 29 -10.75 11.60 -3.26
C SER A 29 -11.05 10.09 -3.24
N SER A 30 -11.80 9.62 -2.24
CA SER A 30 -12.29 8.24 -2.15
C SER A 30 -13.56 7.98 -3.00
N GLY A 31 -14.05 8.99 -3.73
CA GLY A 31 -15.21 8.86 -4.61
C GLY A 31 -16.56 8.82 -3.90
N VAL A 32 -16.63 9.21 -2.62
CA VAL A 32 -17.89 9.23 -1.85
C VAL A 32 -18.78 10.38 -2.34
N PRO A 33 -19.97 10.10 -2.89
CA PRO A 33 -20.89 11.13 -3.35
C PRO A 33 -21.27 12.14 -2.24
N GLN A 34 -21.31 13.43 -2.60
CA GLN A 34 -21.59 14.51 -1.65
C GLN A 34 -22.96 14.38 -0.95
N ILE A 35 -23.93 13.74 -1.62
CA ILE A 35 -25.26 13.46 -1.06
C ILE A 35 -25.18 12.66 0.25
N TYR A 36 -24.14 11.85 0.44
CA TYR A 36 -23.97 10.98 1.60
C TYR A 36 -23.20 11.63 2.76
N TRP A 37 -22.50 12.75 2.54
CA TRP A 37 -21.56 13.30 3.53
C TRP A 37 -22.23 13.67 4.86
N ARG A 38 -23.47 14.16 4.82
CA ARG A 38 -24.24 14.48 6.03
C ARG A 38 -24.62 13.22 6.82
N SER A 39 -24.94 12.13 6.11
CA SER A 39 -25.20 10.83 6.74
C SER A 39 -23.94 10.28 7.39
N VAL A 40 -22.78 10.36 6.72
CA VAL A 40 -21.49 9.98 7.33
C VAL A 40 -21.22 10.77 8.62
N TYR A 41 -21.40 12.10 8.57
CA TYR A 41 -21.20 12.95 9.75
C TYR A 41 -22.11 12.54 10.92
N HIS A 42 -23.41 12.36 10.68
CA HIS A 42 -24.37 11.92 11.69
C HIS A 42 -23.97 10.55 12.25
N LYS A 43 -23.73 9.56 11.38
CA LYS A 43 -23.44 8.19 11.83
C LYS A 43 -22.16 8.10 12.66
N ILE A 44 -21.12 8.85 12.31
CA ILE A 44 -19.86 8.85 13.07
C ILE A 44 -20.01 9.63 14.38
N THR A 45 -20.70 10.76 14.37
CA THR A 45 -20.84 11.60 15.58
C THR A 45 -21.74 10.94 16.63
N ASP A 46 -22.76 10.21 16.18
CA ASP A 46 -23.77 9.57 17.03
C ASP A 46 -23.54 8.05 17.16
N GLU A 47 -22.41 7.53 16.67
CA GLU A 47 -22.02 6.11 16.72
C GLU A 47 -23.12 5.14 16.19
N VAL A 48 -23.71 5.48 15.04
CA VAL A 48 -24.81 4.73 14.43
C VAL A 48 -24.27 3.65 13.48
N TYR A 49 -24.46 2.39 13.88
CA TYR A 49 -24.08 1.19 13.11
C TYR A 49 -25.33 0.44 12.62
N ASP A 50 -25.85 0.85 11.47
CA ASP A 50 -27.14 0.38 10.91
C ASP A 50 -26.99 -0.62 9.74
N ALA A 51 -25.78 -1.08 9.43
CA ALA A 51 -25.54 -2.03 8.34
C ALA A 51 -26.36 -3.33 8.51
N GLY A 52 -26.49 -3.83 9.75
CA GLY A 52 -27.25 -5.05 10.06
C GLY A 52 -28.77 -4.93 9.87
N GLU A 53 -29.32 -3.72 9.77
CA GLU A 53 -30.73 -3.49 9.45
C GLU A 53 -31.01 -3.61 7.95
N VAL A 54 -29.96 -3.52 7.14
CA VAL A 54 -30.04 -3.43 5.68
C VAL A 54 -29.52 -4.67 4.98
N PHE A 55 -28.48 -5.28 5.55
CA PHE A 55 -27.76 -6.38 4.95
C PHE A 55 -27.80 -7.63 5.82
N GLY A 56 -27.65 -8.79 5.19
CA GLY A 56 -27.49 -10.08 5.84
C GLY A 56 -26.38 -10.91 5.21
N ILE A 57 -25.73 -11.74 6.02
CA ILE A 57 -24.73 -12.71 5.55
C ILE A 57 -25.46 -14.03 5.27
N MET A 58 -25.39 -14.50 4.03
CA MET A 58 -25.95 -15.76 3.59
C MET A 58 -24.84 -16.78 3.33
N GLN A 59 -24.98 -17.97 3.89
CA GLN A 59 -24.10 -19.10 3.61
C GLN A 59 -24.52 -19.80 2.32
N VAL A 60 -23.55 -20.06 1.44
CA VAL A 60 -23.72 -20.69 0.13
C VAL A 60 -22.82 -21.92 0.08
N GLN A 61 -23.40 -23.07 -0.20
CA GLN A 61 -22.63 -24.29 -0.45
C GLN A 61 -22.03 -24.19 -1.85
N ARG A 62 -20.69 -24.20 -1.96
CA ARG A 62 -20.03 -24.41 -3.26
C ARG A 62 -19.79 -25.90 -3.43
N GLU A 63 -20.33 -26.46 -4.50
CA GLU A 63 -19.84 -27.74 -5.04
C GLU A 63 -18.49 -27.40 -5.71
N GLU A 64 -17.39 -28.00 -5.25
CA GLU A 64 -16.13 -27.94 -6.00
C GLU A 64 -16.38 -28.70 -7.31
N GLU A 65 -16.31 -28.00 -8.45
CA GLU A 65 -16.15 -28.68 -9.74
C GLU A 65 -14.78 -29.36 -9.69
N ASP A 66 -14.76 -30.68 -9.87
CA ASP A 66 -13.56 -31.52 -9.84
C ASP A 66 -12.44 -30.91 -10.72
N GLU A 67 -11.45 -30.27 -10.12
CA GLU A 67 -10.19 -29.98 -10.79
C GLU A 67 -9.44 -31.32 -10.92
N ASP A 68 -9.54 -31.93 -12.11
CA ASP A 68 -8.73 -33.06 -12.56
C ASP A 68 -7.23 -32.68 -12.55
N GLY A 69 -6.61 -32.70 -11.39
CA GLY A 69 -5.17 -32.64 -11.18
C GLY A 69 -4.70 -33.95 -10.56
N GLU A 70 -4.18 -34.87 -11.39
CA GLU A 70 -3.45 -36.05 -10.92
C GLU A 70 -2.23 -35.62 -10.09
N ASP A 71 -2.31 -35.73 -8.77
CA ASP A 71 -1.15 -36.07 -7.94
C ASP A 71 -1.60 -36.74 -6.63
N GLY A 72 -0.90 -37.83 -6.31
CA GLY A 72 -1.37 -38.91 -5.45
C GLY A 72 -1.38 -38.64 -3.94
N GLU A 73 -2.28 -39.39 -3.30
CA GLU A 73 -2.33 -39.74 -1.87
C GLU A 73 -2.41 -38.57 -0.86
N ARG A 74 -3.56 -37.89 -0.83
CA ARG A 74 -4.12 -37.37 0.42
C ARG A 74 -5.24 -38.30 0.89
N LYS A 75 -5.15 -38.72 2.15
CA LYS A 75 -6.13 -39.60 2.82
C LYS A 75 -7.54 -39.02 2.68
N LYS A 76 -8.49 -39.92 2.40
CA LYS A 76 -9.93 -39.68 2.41
C LYS A 76 -10.38 -39.17 3.79
N ASP A 77 -10.44 -37.86 3.97
CA ASP A 77 -11.40 -37.22 4.85
C ASP A 77 -12.44 -36.54 3.95
N ASN A 78 -13.72 -36.57 4.36
CA ASN A 78 -14.92 -36.22 3.57
C ASN A 78 -14.74 -35.07 2.56
N PRO A 79 -15.43 -35.09 1.39
CA PRO A 79 -15.48 -33.95 0.49
C PRO A 79 -16.12 -32.78 1.27
N GLY A 80 -15.27 -31.87 1.74
CA GLY A 80 -15.66 -30.77 2.59
C GLY A 80 -16.45 -29.80 1.75
N VAL A 81 -17.76 -29.71 1.97
CA VAL A 81 -18.58 -28.64 1.42
C VAL A 81 -17.93 -27.31 1.81
N VAL A 82 -17.32 -26.61 0.86
CA VAL A 82 -16.80 -25.27 1.09
C VAL A 82 -18.00 -24.34 1.17
N VAL A 83 -18.37 -23.97 2.39
CA VAL A 83 -19.43 -23.00 2.65
C VAL A 83 -18.85 -21.61 2.41
N GLY A 84 -19.09 -21.04 1.22
CA GLY A 84 -18.83 -19.64 0.95
C GLY A 84 -19.87 -18.75 1.63
N CYS A 85 -19.54 -17.51 1.98
CA CYS A 85 -20.50 -16.53 2.47
C CYS A 85 -20.67 -15.41 1.43
N LYS A 86 -21.87 -14.88 1.35
CA LYS A 86 -22.21 -13.71 0.53
C LYS A 86 -23.02 -12.73 1.34
N VAL A 87 -22.87 -11.44 1.06
CA VAL A 87 -23.69 -10.39 1.66
C VAL A 87 -24.82 -10.06 0.70
N VAL A 88 -26.05 -10.00 1.20
CA VAL A 88 -27.25 -9.64 0.42
C VAL A 88 -28.04 -8.53 1.10
N VAL A 89 -28.79 -7.76 0.32
CA VAL A 89 -29.74 -6.78 0.85
C VAL A 89 -30.94 -7.52 1.45
N THR A 90 -31.20 -7.31 2.74
CA THR A 90 -32.34 -7.92 3.47
C THR A 90 -33.49 -6.95 3.64
N ARG A 91 -33.24 -5.63 3.59
CA ARG A 91 -34.25 -4.59 3.68
C ARG A 91 -35.25 -4.68 2.52
N GLY A 92 -36.53 -4.83 2.85
CA GLY A 92 -37.60 -5.00 1.84
C GLY A 92 -37.76 -3.84 0.86
N SER A 93 -37.39 -2.61 1.26
CA SER A 93 -37.43 -1.44 0.37
C SER A 93 -36.23 -1.35 -0.59
N GLY A 94 -35.25 -2.25 -0.50
CA GLY A 94 -34.01 -2.16 -1.27
C GLY A 94 -33.14 -0.97 -0.85
N LEU A 95 -32.23 -0.56 -1.72
CA LEU A 95 -31.32 0.59 -1.62
C LEU A 95 -31.42 1.45 -2.87
N GLN A 96 -31.36 2.77 -2.71
CA GLN A 96 -31.38 3.71 -3.82
C GLN A 96 -30.15 4.61 -3.76
N VAL A 97 -29.47 4.79 -4.89
CA VAL A 97 -28.30 5.69 -4.98
C VAL A 97 -28.68 7.16 -4.73
N SER A 98 -29.96 7.49 -4.97
CA SER A 98 -30.50 8.82 -4.71
C SER A 98 -30.87 9.07 -3.25
N ASP A 99 -30.88 8.05 -2.39
CA ASP A 99 -31.22 8.17 -0.97
C ASP A 99 -29.98 8.58 -0.15
N PRO A 100 -29.95 9.78 0.46
CA PRO A 100 -28.81 10.27 1.26
C PRO A 100 -28.38 9.37 2.42
N THR A 101 -29.25 8.47 2.87
CA THR A 101 -28.97 7.56 4.00
C THR A 101 -28.30 6.25 3.57
N SER A 102 -28.19 5.98 2.27
CA SER A 102 -27.63 4.75 1.70
C SER A 102 -26.08 4.72 1.73
N ILE A 103 -25.49 5.01 2.89
CA ILE A 103 -24.06 4.87 3.17
C ILE A 103 -23.90 4.26 4.56
N TYR A 104 -23.00 3.30 4.74
CA TYR A 104 -22.90 2.51 5.96
C TYR A 104 -21.48 2.49 6.51
N LEU A 105 -21.35 2.51 7.83
CA LEU A 105 -20.08 2.32 8.53
C LEU A 105 -19.82 0.83 8.69
N VAL A 106 -18.60 0.40 8.36
CA VAL A 106 -18.10 -0.96 8.54
C VAL A 106 -16.87 -0.88 9.42
N ASP A 107 -16.88 -1.63 10.52
CA ASP A 107 -15.85 -1.53 11.54
C ASP A 107 -14.58 -2.24 11.15
N HIS A 108 -13.47 -1.78 11.74
CA HIS A 108 -12.17 -2.44 11.63
C HIS A 108 -11.98 -3.34 12.85
N ALA A 109 -12.24 -4.64 12.70
CA ALA A 109 -12.07 -5.63 13.76
C ALA A 109 -10.64 -5.69 14.31
N TRP A 110 -9.65 -5.38 13.46
CA TRP A 110 -8.25 -5.37 13.83
C TRP A 110 -7.50 -4.35 12.96
N THR A 111 -6.75 -3.44 13.59
CA THR A 111 -5.90 -2.44 12.91
C THR A 111 -4.49 -2.50 13.49
N TYR A 112 -3.47 -2.56 12.64
CA TYR A 112 -2.10 -2.82 13.09
C TYR A 112 -1.04 -2.36 12.07
N ARG A 113 0.21 -2.29 12.55
CA ARG A 113 1.41 -2.29 11.70
C ARG A 113 2.00 -3.69 11.69
N VAL A 114 2.55 -4.13 10.57
CA VAL A 114 3.02 -5.51 10.37
C VAL A 114 3.95 -5.97 11.51
N GLU A 115 4.89 -5.12 11.94
CA GLU A 115 5.84 -5.51 13.00
C GLU A 115 5.19 -5.82 14.35
N HIS A 116 3.97 -5.34 14.58
CA HIS A 116 3.19 -5.56 15.80
C HIS A 116 2.14 -6.68 15.66
N ALA A 117 1.90 -7.20 14.45
CA ALA A 117 0.77 -8.11 14.19
C ALA A 117 0.79 -9.35 15.09
N ARG A 118 1.94 -10.05 15.14
CA ARG A 118 2.13 -11.23 15.99
C ARG A 118 1.94 -10.91 17.47
N GLN A 119 2.62 -9.87 17.94
CA GLN A 119 2.53 -9.46 19.34
C GLN A 119 1.08 -9.17 19.75
N GLN A 120 0.31 -8.52 18.88
CA GLN A 120 -1.08 -8.21 19.14
C GLN A 120 -1.95 -9.47 19.20
N LEU A 121 -1.76 -10.44 18.30
CA LEU A 121 -2.46 -11.73 18.37
C LEU A 121 -2.17 -12.46 19.69
N GLU A 122 -0.93 -12.40 20.19
CA GLU A 122 -0.54 -13.05 21.43
C GLU A 122 -1.04 -12.32 22.69
N GLN A 123 -1.18 -11.00 22.64
CA GLN A 123 -1.40 -10.16 23.83
C GLN A 123 -2.81 -9.57 23.96
N ILE A 124 -3.54 -9.37 22.86
CA ILE A 124 -4.89 -8.78 22.89
C ILE A 124 -5.91 -9.90 23.15
N PRO A 125 -6.64 -9.86 24.29
CA PRO A 125 -7.61 -10.89 24.62
C PRO A 125 -8.72 -11.01 23.56
N GLY A 126 -9.03 -12.25 23.16
CA GLY A 126 -10.10 -12.55 22.20
C GLY A 126 -9.75 -12.30 20.72
N LEU A 127 -8.66 -11.60 20.40
CA LEU A 127 -8.31 -11.29 19.01
C LEU A 127 -8.04 -12.54 18.17
N VAL A 128 -7.27 -13.50 18.70
CA VAL A 128 -6.98 -14.77 18.01
C VAL A 128 -8.25 -15.56 17.75
N SER A 129 -9.17 -15.64 18.72
CA SER A 129 -10.45 -16.33 18.55
C SER A 129 -11.30 -15.67 17.47
N ARG A 130 -11.38 -14.33 17.47
CA ARG A 130 -12.11 -13.56 16.46
C ARG A 130 -11.52 -13.75 15.06
N MET A 131 -10.20 -13.60 14.91
CA MET A 131 -9.51 -13.76 13.62
C MET A 131 -9.56 -15.21 13.12
N ALA A 132 -9.41 -16.19 14.00
CA ALA A 132 -9.57 -17.59 13.67
C ALA A 132 -10.99 -17.88 13.13
N SER A 133 -12.02 -17.42 13.83
CA SER A 133 -13.41 -17.58 13.40
C SER A 133 -13.68 -16.91 12.05
N LEU A 134 -13.19 -15.68 11.86
CA LEU A 134 -13.33 -14.94 10.60
C LEU A 134 -12.67 -15.66 9.42
N MET A 135 -11.53 -16.31 9.68
CA MET A 135 -10.73 -17.03 8.68
C MET A 135 -11.12 -18.51 8.52
N GLY A 136 -12.21 -18.95 9.18
CA GLY A 136 -12.71 -20.32 9.11
C GLY A 136 -11.75 -21.35 9.72
N LEU A 137 -10.98 -20.96 10.73
CA LEU A 137 -10.08 -21.84 11.47
C LEU A 137 -10.82 -22.52 12.61
N ASP A 138 -10.66 -23.83 12.74
CA ASP A 138 -11.18 -24.62 13.85
C ASP A 138 -10.33 -24.34 15.11
N PHE A 139 -10.71 -23.29 15.85
CA PHE A 139 -10.08 -22.92 17.10
C PHE A 139 -11.12 -22.45 18.12
N HIS A 140 -11.21 -23.18 19.23
CA HIS A 140 -12.15 -22.94 20.31
C HIS A 140 -11.46 -22.70 21.68
N GLY A 141 -10.14 -22.46 21.68
CA GLY A 141 -9.36 -22.24 22.89
C GLY A 141 -9.34 -20.78 23.35
N GLU A 142 -9.09 -20.55 24.65
CA GLU A 142 -8.91 -19.20 25.21
C GLU A 142 -7.45 -18.70 25.07
N VAL A 143 -6.49 -19.61 24.93
CA VAL A 143 -5.04 -19.29 24.83
C VAL A 143 -4.56 -19.49 23.39
N PRO A 144 -3.91 -18.50 22.76
CA PRO A 144 -3.31 -18.66 21.45
C PRO A 144 -2.31 -19.82 21.43
N THR A 145 -2.51 -20.80 20.56
CA THR A 145 -1.47 -21.77 20.25
C THR A 145 -0.56 -21.19 19.17
N PRO A 146 0.76 -21.43 19.20
CA PRO A 146 1.67 -20.95 18.16
C PRO A 146 1.19 -21.29 16.75
N ASP A 147 0.70 -22.51 16.54
CA ASP A 147 0.23 -22.99 15.23
C ASP A 147 -0.95 -22.18 14.68
N VAL A 148 -1.90 -21.78 15.54
CA VAL A 148 -3.05 -20.96 15.10
C VAL A 148 -2.62 -19.54 14.80
N VAL A 149 -1.68 -18.98 15.57
CA VAL A 149 -1.11 -17.65 15.29
C VAL A 149 -0.41 -17.65 13.92
N GLU A 150 0.41 -18.65 13.61
CA GLU A 150 1.03 -18.77 12.28
C GLU A 150 -0.02 -18.86 11.17
N LEU A 151 -1.06 -19.68 11.36
CA LEU A 151 -2.10 -19.88 10.35
C LEU A 151 -2.92 -18.60 10.10
N ILE A 152 -3.17 -17.81 11.15
CA ILE A 152 -3.78 -16.48 11.03
C ILE A 152 -2.84 -15.55 10.24
N LEU A 153 -1.55 -15.50 10.62
CA LEU A 153 -0.55 -14.65 9.94
C LEU A 153 -0.36 -15.00 8.47
N GLU A 154 -0.57 -16.27 8.11
CA GLU A 154 -0.55 -16.77 6.74
C GLU A 154 -1.82 -16.38 5.97
N ARG A 155 -3.01 -16.56 6.56
CA ARG A 155 -4.31 -16.37 5.86
C ARG A 155 -4.84 -14.94 5.88
N MET A 156 -4.38 -14.10 6.79
CA MET A 156 -4.89 -12.72 6.98
C MET A 156 -4.84 -11.87 5.71
N TRP A 157 -3.93 -12.15 4.77
CA TRP A 157 -3.74 -11.37 3.55
C TRP A 157 -4.93 -11.40 2.58
N LYS A 158 -5.84 -12.37 2.73
CA LYS A 158 -7.13 -12.38 2.01
C LYS A 158 -8.17 -11.43 2.61
N TYR A 159 -7.97 -11.00 3.85
CA TYR A 159 -8.92 -10.15 4.59
C TYR A 159 -8.41 -8.73 4.77
N ASN A 160 -7.09 -8.60 4.79
CA ASN A 160 -6.41 -7.34 4.97
C ASN A 160 -6.83 -6.29 3.95
N GLN A 161 -6.85 -5.05 4.41
CA GLN A 161 -6.90 -3.85 3.62
C GLN A 161 -5.90 -2.86 4.21
N THR A 162 -5.64 -1.76 3.52
CA THR A 162 -4.62 -0.82 3.96
C THR A 162 -4.97 0.61 3.62
N TYR A 163 -4.47 1.52 4.46
CA TYR A 163 -4.44 2.94 4.21
C TYR A 163 -3.09 3.51 4.68
N GLN A 164 -2.75 4.68 4.15
CA GLN A 164 -1.60 5.46 4.60
C GLN A 164 -2.08 6.82 5.10
N LEU A 165 -1.44 7.32 6.15
CA LEU A 165 -1.63 8.69 6.59
C LEU A 165 -0.77 9.61 5.71
N SER A 166 -1.38 10.65 5.13
CA SER A 166 -0.71 11.58 4.20
C SER A 166 0.23 12.56 4.91
N GLN A 167 0.07 12.73 6.22
CA GLN A 167 0.88 13.62 7.06
C GLN A 167 1.68 12.80 8.08
N GLY A 168 2.81 13.37 8.51
CA GLY A 168 3.67 12.77 9.52
C GLY A 168 5.09 12.45 9.08
N SER A 169 5.87 11.86 9.99
CA SER A 169 7.22 11.36 9.73
C SER A 169 7.23 10.20 8.73
N ALA A 170 8.42 9.78 8.29
CA ALA A 170 8.55 8.62 7.39
C ALA A 170 8.00 7.34 8.05
N GLU A 171 8.17 7.20 9.37
CA GLU A 171 7.66 6.11 10.19
C GLU A 171 6.12 6.15 10.31
N GLU A 172 5.53 7.34 10.44
CA GLU A 172 4.07 7.50 10.51
C GLU A 172 3.38 7.17 9.18
N LYS A 173 4.07 7.45 8.06
CA LYS A 173 3.63 7.16 6.69
C LYS A 173 3.70 5.68 6.29
N VAL A 174 4.33 4.83 7.11
CA VAL A 174 4.31 3.38 6.89
C VAL A 174 2.84 2.91 6.81
N PRO A 175 2.48 2.00 5.91
CA PRO A 175 1.11 1.54 5.76
C PRO A 175 0.52 1.01 7.07
N VAL A 176 -0.72 1.39 7.33
CA VAL A 176 -1.54 0.75 8.36
C VAL A 176 -2.39 -0.31 7.68
N TRP A 177 -2.40 -1.50 8.27
CA TRP A 177 -3.20 -2.62 7.80
C TRP A 177 -4.38 -2.84 8.71
N TYR A 178 -5.48 -3.30 8.14
CA TYR A 178 -6.69 -3.58 8.90
C TYR A 178 -7.46 -4.76 8.32
N VAL A 179 -8.17 -5.47 9.20
CA VAL A 179 -9.19 -6.46 8.86
C VAL A 179 -10.53 -5.89 9.29
N MET A 180 -11.51 -5.90 8.40
CA MET A 180 -12.86 -5.45 8.72
C MET A 180 -13.56 -6.46 9.64
N ASP A 181 -14.67 -6.04 10.22
CA ASP A 181 -15.58 -6.94 10.93
C ASP A 181 -16.14 -8.08 10.08
N GLU A 182 -16.92 -8.92 10.73
CA GLU A 182 -17.56 -10.11 10.18
C GLU A 182 -18.46 -9.78 9.00
N PHE A 183 -19.04 -8.57 8.96
CA PHE A 183 -19.87 -8.12 7.85
C PHE A 183 -19.00 -7.69 6.66
N GLY A 184 -18.09 -6.75 6.88
CA GLY A 184 -17.26 -6.17 5.82
C GLY A 184 -16.38 -7.19 5.13
N SER A 185 -15.85 -8.15 5.90
CA SER A 185 -15.01 -9.22 5.39
C SER A 185 -15.73 -10.20 4.46
N GLN A 186 -17.06 -10.23 4.47
CA GLN A 186 -17.87 -11.12 3.64
C GLN A 186 -18.38 -10.46 2.36
N VAL A 187 -18.12 -9.17 2.15
CA VAL A 187 -18.45 -8.47 0.89
C VAL A 187 -17.49 -8.94 -0.21
N GLN A 188 -18.02 -9.76 -1.12
CA GLN A 188 -17.22 -10.48 -2.12
C GLN A 188 -16.80 -9.60 -3.30
N HIS A 189 -15.84 -10.11 -4.08
CA HIS A 189 -15.38 -9.45 -5.29
C HIS A 189 -16.38 -9.58 -6.45
N SER A 190 -16.52 -8.50 -7.24
CA SER A 190 -17.03 -8.51 -8.60
C SER A 190 -16.28 -7.48 -9.45
N ASP A 191 -16.00 -7.80 -10.72
CA ASP A 191 -15.53 -6.83 -11.72
C ASP A 191 -16.61 -5.79 -12.09
N HIS A 192 -17.87 -6.09 -11.79
CA HIS A 192 -19.01 -5.19 -11.91
C HIS A 192 -19.63 -5.04 -10.51
N PRO A 193 -18.98 -4.29 -9.60
CA PRO A 193 -19.39 -4.24 -8.21
C PRO A 193 -20.73 -3.51 -8.03
N SER A 194 -21.57 -4.03 -7.14
CA SER A 194 -22.83 -3.37 -6.76
C SER A 194 -22.64 -2.23 -5.76
N CYS A 195 -21.57 -2.27 -4.97
CA CYS A 195 -21.21 -1.27 -3.99
C CYS A 195 -19.74 -0.86 -4.11
N CYS A 196 -19.42 0.33 -3.59
CA CYS A 196 -18.04 0.74 -3.34
C CYS A 196 -17.74 0.65 -1.85
N MET A 197 -16.49 0.39 -1.52
CA MET A 197 -15.99 0.42 -0.16
C MET A 197 -14.66 1.18 -0.11
N ALA A 198 -14.53 2.13 0.83
CA ALA A 198 -13.30 2.89 0.99
C ALA A 198 -12.99 3.17 2.46
N PRO A 199 -11.70 3.13 2.87
CA PRO A 199 -11.31 3.52 4.22
C PRO A 199 -11.57 5.01 4.45
N PHE A 200 -11.99 5.34 5.66
CA PHE A 200 -12.23 6.69 6.12
C PHE A 200 -11.65 6.88 7.52
N PHE A 201 -10.73 7.84 7.67
CA PHE A 201 -10.13 8.16 8.96
C PHE A 201 -10.81 9.40 9.57
N TYR A 202 -11.51 9.20 10.67
CA TYR A 202 -12.14 10.27 11.43
C TYR A 202 -11.13 10.89 12.39
N ILE A 203 -10.66 12.09 12.04
CA ILE A 203 -9.54 12.78 12.70
C ILE A 203 -9.86 13.12 14.16
N PRO A 204 -11.03 13.70 14.51
CA PRO A 204 -11.35 14.01 15.91
C PRO A 204 -11.40 12.78 16.81
N GLY A 205 -11.92 11.65 16.31
CA GLY A 205 -11.98 10.39 17.05
C GLY A 205 -10.70 9.55 16.97
N GLN A 206 -9.78 9.87 16.05
CA GLN A 206 -8.60 9.08 15.71
C GLN A 206 -8.92 7.61 15.39
N LEU A 207 -10.07 7.37 14.76
CA LEU A 207 -10.57 6.04 14.40
C LEU A 207 -10.73 5.91 12.89
N ALA A 208 -10.48 4.71 12.38
CA ALA A 208 -10.68 4.35 10.99
C ALA A 208 -11.91 3.46 10.84
N TYR A 209 -12.69 3.74 9.80
CA TYR A 209 -13.84 2.95 9.38
C TYR A 209 -13.71 2.61 7.90
N THR A 210 -14.51 1.68 7.41
CA THR A 210 -14.75 1.54 5.98
C THR A 210 -16.15 2.04 5.68
N LEU A 211 -16.29 2.96 4.72
CA LEU A 211 -17.58 3.41 4.22
C LEU A 211 -18.03 2.46 3.11
N LEU A 212 -19.29 2.02 3.14
CA LEU A 212 -19.93 1.23 2.09
C LEU A 212 -21.12 1.99 1.52
N TRP A 213 -21.20 2.16 0.19
CA TRP A 213 -22.33 2.80 -0.48
C TRP A 213 -22.65 2.14 -1.83
N PRO A 214 -23.92 2.17 -2.29
CA PRO A 214 -24.32 1.55 -3.54
C PRO A 214 -23.82 2.34 -4.75
N LEU A 215 -23.46 1.61 -5.81
CA LEU A 215 -23.13 2.15 -7.13
C LEU A 215 -24.34 2.11 -8.08
N GLN A 216 -25.35 1.31 -7.73
CA GLN A 216 -26.62 1.15 -8.44
C GLN A 216 -27.74 0.87 -7.44
N ASP A 217 -28.99 1.06 -7.83
CA ASP A 217 -30.13 0.68 -6.99
C ASP A 217 -30.13 -0.85 -6.79
N LEU A 218 -30.39 -1.31 -5.57
CA LEU A 218 -30.40 -2.73 -5.20
C LEU A 218 -31.73 -3.11 -4.59
N GLN A 219 -32.27 -4.25 -4.97
CA GLN A 219 -33.50 -4.82 -4.42
C GLN A 219 -33.18 -5.80 -3.28
N GLN A 220 -34.21 -6.18 -2.52
CA GLN A 220 -34.08 -7.26 -1.54
C GLN A 220 -33.62 -8.55 -2.24
N GLY A 221 -32.58 -9.18 -1.69
CA GLY A 221 -31.97 -10.39 -2.23
C GLY A 221 -30.78 -10.13 -3.17
N ASP A 222 -30.57 -8.90 -3.63
CA ASP A 222 -29.41 -8.57 -4.46
C ASP A 222 -28.10 -8.72 -3.67
N GLU A 223 -27.07 -9.23 -4.34
CA GLU A 223 -25.74 -9.43 -3.76
C GLU A 223 -24.98 -8.10 -3.65
N VAL A 224 -24.35 -7.90 -2.49
CA VAL A 224 -23.47 -6.78 -2.21
C VAL A 224 -22.04 -7.20 -2.49
N THR A 225 -21.42 -6.56 -3.48
CA THR A 225 -20.08 -6.87 -3.98
C THR A 225 -19.25 -5.61 -4.11
N ARG A 226 -17.92 -5.78 -4.13
CA ARG A 226 -16.93 -4.70 -4.31
C ARG A 226 -15.83 -5.10 -5.30
N ASP A 227 -15.05 -4.13 -5.78
CA ASP A 227 -13.84 -4.43 -6.57
C ASP A 227 -12.61 -4.52 -5.66
N TYR A 228 -11.99 -5.69 -5.54
CA TYR A 228 -10.74 -5.86 -4.79
C TYR A 228 -9.53 -5.28 -5.55
N ALA A 229 -9.62 -5.16 -6.88
CA ALA A 229 -8.61 -4.56 -7.75
C ALA A 229 -8.95 -3.10 -8.12
N TYR A 230 -9.75 -2.42 -7.30
CA TYR A 230 -10.20 -1.05 -7.55
C TYR A 230 -9.02 -0.11 -7.91
N GLY A 231 -9.24 0.70 -8.95
CA GLY A 231 -8.26 1.67 -9.44
C GLY A 231 -7.20 1.10 -10.40
N GLU A 232 -7.12 -0.21 -10.58
CA GLU A 232 -6.26 -0.82 -11.60
C GLU A 232 -7.02 -1.00 -12.92
N THR A 233 -6.47 -0.42 -13.99
CA THR A 233 -7.08 -0.46 -15.32
C THR A 233 -6.44 -1.49 -16.25
N ASN A 234 -5.21 -1.93 -15.96
CA ASN A 234 -4.54 -2.93 -16.78
C ASN A 234 -5.10 -4.33 -16.48
N PRO A 235 -5.71 -5.04 -17.46
CA PRO A 235 -6.36 -6.33 -17.20
C PRO A 235 -5.43 -7.41 -16.63
N LEU A 236 -4.16 -7.43 -17.06
CA LEU A 236 -3.19 -8.40 -16.55
C LEU A 236 -2.79 -8.08 -15.11
N GLN A 237 -2.62 -6.80 -14.77
CA GLN A 237 -2.36 -6.37 -13.39
C GLN A 237 -3.56 -6.66 -12.48
N ARG A 238 -4.78 -6.44 -12.96
CA ARG A 238 -6.02 -6.80 -12.23
C ARG A 238 -6.04 -8.29 -11.89
N ARG A 239 -5.84 -9.17 -12.88
CA ARG A 239 -5.74 -10.63 -12.67
C ARG A 239 -4.72 -10.98 -11.59
N CYS A 240 -3.52 -10.39 -11.66
CA CYS A 240 -2.46 -10.59 -10.68
C CYS A 240 -2.85 -10.13 -9.27
N ARG A 241 -3.51 -8.98 -9.12
CA ARG A 241 -3.98 -8.48 -7.81
C ARG A 241 -5.11 -9.32 -7.21
N LEU A 242 -5.88 -10.01 -8.04
CA LEU A 242 -7.00 -10.85 -7.60
C LEU A 242 -6.58 -12.25 -7.14
N LEU A 243 -5.34 -12.67 -7.38
CA LEU A 243 -4.82 -13.99 -7.00
C LEU A 243 -5.07 -14.43 -5.54
N PRO A 244 -5.05 -13.55 -4.53
CA PRO A 244 -5.38 -13.96 -3.16
C PRO A 244 -6.79 -14.57 -3.02
N TRP A 245 -7.70 -14.22 -3.95
CA TRP A 245 -9.10 -14.64 -3.94
C TRP A 245 -9.52 -15.50 -5.14
N ILE A 246 -8.91 -15.30 -6.30
CA ILE A 246 -9.24 -16.00 -7.55
C ILE A 246 -7.95 -16.59 -8.12
N HIS A 247 -7.85 -17.91 -8.13
CA HIS A 247 -6.69 -18.60 -8.68
C HIS A 247 -6.54 -18.33 -10.20
N ASP A 248 -5.29 -18.14 -10.64
CA ASP A 248 -4.94 -17.94 -12.05
C ASP A 248 -3.48 -18.36 -12.28
N ASP A 249 -3.25 -19.31 -13.17
CA ASP A 249 -1.90 -19.79 -13.52
C ASP A 249 -1.10 -18.81 -14.38
N LEU A 250 -1.72 -17.71 -14.80
CA LEU A 250 -1.14 -16.69 -15.66
C LEU A 250 -0.53 -17.30 -16.94
N ASP A 251 -1.26 -18.24 -17.55
CA ASP A 251 -0.83 -18.87 -18.79
C ASP A 251 -0.64 -17.87 -19.92
N GLY A 252 0.44 -18.05 -20.69
CA GLY A 252 0.86 -17.13 -21.74
C GLY A 252 1.56 -15.85 -21.25
N VAL A 253 1.66 -15.62 -19.93
CA VAL A 253 2.44 -14.51 -19.38
C VAL A 253 3.92 -14.87 -19.38
N SER A 254 4.75 -14.00 -19.95
CA SER A 254 6.20 -14.16 -19.97
C SER A 254 6.80 -13.87 -18.58
N SER A 255 7.77 -14.68 -18.15
CA SER A 255 8.62 -14.39 -16.99
C SER A 255 9.77 -13.43 -17.30
N VAL A 256 9.94 -13.05 -18.57
CA VAL A 256 11.04 -12.17 -19.01
C VAL A 256 10.76 -10.73 -18.58
N ILE A 257 11.70 -10.15 -17.84
CA ILE A 257 11.69 -8.73 -17.49
C ILE A 257 12.23 -7.93 -18.67
N THR A 258 11.47 -6.94 -19.13
CA THR A 258 11.88 -5.99 -20.17
C THR A 258 12.35 -4.68 -19.56
N GLU A 259 13.24 -4.00 -20.26
CA GLU A 259 13.64 -2.65 -19.86
C GLU A 259 12.43 -1.70 -19.83
N PRO A 260 12.28 -0.87 -18.77
CA PRO A 260 11.28 0.18 -18.76
C PRO A 260 11.46 1.15 -19.93
N ALA A 261 10.35 1.56 -20.56
CA ALA A 261 10.38 2.55 -21.64
C ALA A 261 10.85 3.93 -21.15
N ASP A 262 11.35 4.78 -22.04
CA ASP A 262 11.84 6.13 -21.68
C ASP A 262 10.81 6.98 -20.93
N SER A 263 9.52 6.83 -21.27
CA SER A 263 8.40 7.46 -20.56
C SER A 263 8.38 7.18 -19.04
N TYR A 264 8.86 6.01 -18.62
CA TYR A 264 9.04 5.69 -17.21
C TYR A 264 10.07 6.62 -16.57
N TYR A 265 11.21 6.86 -17.23
CA TYR A 265 12.25 7.73 -16.70
C TYR A 265 11.87 9.22 -16.76
N GLU A 266 11.19 9.63 -17.82
CA GLU A 266 10.63 10.98 -17.97
C GLU A 266 9.63 11.31 -16.87
N ALA A 267 8.81 10.34 -16.46
CA ALA A 267 7.92 10.51 -15.33
C ALA A 267 8.68 10.74 -14.01
N ILE A 268 9.84 10.09 -13.77
CA ILE A 268 10.63 10.34 -12.55
C ILE A 268 11.16 11.76 -12.58
N ALA A 269 11.72 12.18 -13.71
CA ALA A 269 12.27 13.51 -13.88
C ALA A 269 11.20 14.59 -13.62
N ARG A 270 9.97 14.38 -14.13
CA ARG A 270 8.85 15.29 -13.91
C ARG A 270 8.41 15.37 -12.44
N GLU A 271 8.36 14.23 -11.74
CA GLU A 271 7.97 14.16 -10.34
C GLU A 271 9.03 14.76 -9.40
N ASN A 272 10.32 14.54 -9.70
CA ASN A 272 11.42 15.14 -8.95
C ASN A 272 11.40 16.67 -9.03
N LYS A 273 10.90 17.22 -10.14
CA LYS A 273 10.88 18.66 -10.44
C LYS A 273 12.29 19.27 -10.47
N GLU A 274 13.28 18.50 -10.93
CA GLU A 274 14.62 18.99 -11.18
C GLU A 274 14.65 19.83 -12.46
N GLN A 275 15.36 20.96 -12.41
CA GLN A 275 15.65 21.80 -13.56
C GLN A 275 17.06 21.51 -14.04
N LEU A 276 17.20 20.81 -15.16
CA LEU A 276 18.52 20.41 -15.67
C LEU A 276 19.42 21.62 -15.96
N PRO A 277 20.73 21.53 -15.63
CA PRO A 277 21.68 22.62 -15.83
C PRO A 277 21.88 22.93 -17.33
N VAL A 278 22.35 24.14 -17.62
CA VAL A 278 22.92 24.47 -18.92
C VAL A 278 24.39 24.05 -18.98
N GLU A 279 24.93 23.92 -20.19
CA GLU A 279 26.35 23.61 -20.38
C GLU A 279 27.21 24.75 -19.82
N VAL A 280 28.12 24.42 -18.90
CA VAL A 280 29.06 25.37 -18.28
C VAL A 280 30.48 25.00 -18.63
N GLN A 281 31.35 25.99 -18.78
CA GLN A 281 32.76 25.76 -19.03
C GLN A 281 33.44 25.18 -17.77
N PRO A 282 34.18 24.06 -17.88
CA PRO A 282 34.90 23.50 -16.75
C PRO A 282 35.88 24.53 -16.16
N ALA A 283 35.70 24.84 -14.87
CA ALA A 283 36.59 25.73 -14.14
C ALA A 283 37.58 24.94 -13.28
N THR A 284 38.81 25.43 -13.19
CA THR A 284 39.80 24.91 -12.24
C THR A 284 39.87 25.83 -11.04
N VAL A 285 39.90 25.26 -9.85
CA VAL A 285 40.07 26.03 -8.61
C VAL A 285 41.55 26.44 -8.49
N PRO A 286 41.87 27.74 -8.35
CA PRO A 286 43.24 28.19 -8.12
C PRO A 286 43.84 27.53 -6.87
N LYS A 287 45.13 27.19 -6.91
CA LYS A 287 45.81 26.49 -5.80
C LYS A 287 45.78 27.27 -4.49
N ASP A 288 45.75 28.59 -4.55
CA ASP A 288 45.79 29.46 -3.38
C ASP A 288 44.40 29.97 -2.95
N LYS A 289 43.34 29.55 -3.65
CA LYS A 289 41.97 29.92 -3.29
C LYS A 289 41.55 29.20 -2.01
N ILE A 290 41.08 29.98 -1.04
CA ILE A 290 40.27 29.51 0.10
C ILE A 290 38.84 29.40 -0.37
N LEU A 291 38.23 28.22 -0.22
CA LEU A 291 36.89 27.92 -0.68
C LEU A 291 35.89 28.13 0.46
N LYS A 292 34.86 28.95 0.21
CA LYS A 292 33.74 29.09 1.13
C LYS A 292 32.80 27.90 1.01
N VAL A 293 32.41 27.29 2.12
CA VAL A 293 31.54 26.11 2.14
C VAL A 293 30.29 26.39 2.95
N PHE A 294 29.14 26.32 2.29
CA PHE A 294 27.84 26.35 2.93
C PHE A 294 27.36 24.92 3.19
N THR A 295 26.95 24.62 4.43
CA THR A 295 26.41 23.31 4.80
C THR A 295 25.51 23.37 6.03
N GLU A 296 24.41 22.63 5.98
CA GLU A 296 23.51 22.41 7.12
C GLU A 296 23.89 21.14 7.91
N MET A 297 24.85 20.35 7.40
CA MET A 297 25.22 19.06 7.98
C MET A 297 26.23 19.25 9.10
N SER A 298 25.83 18.93 10.33
CA SER A 298 26.71 18.96 11.50
C SER A 298 28.00 18.14 11.30
N GLN A 299 27.92 17.02 10.58
CA GLN A 299 29.06 16.16 10.27
C GLN A 299 30.10 16.89 9.41
N VAL A 300 29.68 17.69 8.43
CA VAL A 300 30.60 18.46 7.59
C VAL A 300 31.15 19.63 8.38
N ARG A 301 30.27 20.39 9.05
CA ARG A 301 30.66 21.54 9.89
C ARG A 301 31.71 21.17 10.95
N ASN A 302 31.58 20.00 11.58
CA ASN A 302 32.47 19.57 12.66
C ASN A 302 33.79 18.95 12.18
N ASN A 303 33.88 18.50 10.92
CA ASN A 303 35.03 17.73 10.43
C ASN A 303 35.80 18.43 9.29
N LEU A 304 35.24 19.47 8.67
CA LEU A 304 35.90 20.26 7.63
C LEU A 304 36.92 21.24 8.25
N THR A 305 38.08 20.70 8.65
CA THR A 305 39.10 21.41 9.43
C THR A 305 40.29 21.91 8.60
N HIS A 306 40.35 21.56 7.32
CA HIS A 306 41.47 21.92 6.47
C HIS A 306 41.46 23.43 6.14
N PRO A 307 42.59 24.16 6.28
CA PRO A 307 42.63 25.64 6.25
C PRO A 307 42.25 26.28 4.91
N ARG A 308 42.15 25.48 3.84
CA ARG A 308 41.66 25.94 2.54
C ARG A 308 40.14 26.00 2.43
N PHE A 309 39.41 25.58 3.46
CA PHE A 309 37.96 25.65 3.49
C PHE A 309 37.53 26.56 4.64
N LEU A 310 36.65 27.50 4.33
CA LEU A 310 36.05 28.41 5.29
C LEU A 310 34.55 28.17 5.29
N LEU A 311 34.00 27.78 6.44
CA LEU A 311 32.54 27.64 6.57
C LEU A 311 31.88 29.01 6.47
N THR A 312 30.77 29.10 5.73
CA THR A 312 29.93 30.29 5.65
C THR A 312 28.47 29.92 5.95
N GLU A 313 27.75 30.88 6.53
CA GLU A 313 26.30 30.78 6.75
C GLU A 313 25.50 31.40 5.60
N ASP A 314 26.16 32.07 4.65
CA ASP A 314 25.53 32.66 3.48
C ASP A 314 25.79 31.78 2.25
N GLU A 315 24.72 31.14 1.77
CA GLU A 315 24.75 30.24 0.62
C GLU A 315 25.16 30.97 -0.67
N GLU A 316 24.82 32.26 -0.83
CA GLU A 316 25.03 33.02 -2.06
C GLU A 316 26.52 33.30 -2.31
N GLU A 317 27.31 33.47 -1.26
CA GLU A 317 28.75 33.69 -1.36
C GLU A 317 29.60 32.39 -1.35
N ALA A 318 28.97 31.23 -1.20
CA ALA A 318 29.67 29.96 -1.12
C ALA A 318 30.38 29.58 -2.44
N ASP A 319 31.53 28.93 -2.35
CA ASP A 319 32.14 28.24 -3.49
C ASP A 319 31.68 26.78 -3.59
N ILE A 320 31.28 26.20 -2.47
CA ILE A 320 30.76 24.84 -2.35
C ILE A 320 29.43 24.88 -1.58
N ILE A 321 28.39 24.30 -2.16
CA ILE A 321 27.13 24.02 -1.49
C ILE A 321 27.12 22.53 -1.17
N TRP A 322 27.21 22.20 0.12
CA TRP A 322 27.12 20.83 0.62
C TRP A 322 25.84 20.66 1.42
N SER A 323 24.75 20.31 0.74
CA SER A 323 23.43 20.22 1.35
C SER A 323 23.01 18.76 1.59
N TYR A 324 22.20 18.58 2.63
CA TYR A 324 21.46 17.33 2.86
C TYR A 324 20.19 17.25 1.99
N GLY A 325 19.55 18.40 1.75
CA GLY A 325 18.32 18.48 0.96
C GLY A 325 18.57 18.27 -0.53
N HIS A 326 17.59 17.70 -1.24
CA HIS A 326 17.67 17.47 -2.68
C HIS A 326 17.77 18.79 -3.44
N ILE A 327 18.88 18.99 -4.16
CA ILE A 327 19.08 20.15 -5.04
C ILE A 327 18.23 19.95 -6.30
N LYS A 328 17.39 20.94 -6.63
CA LYS A 328 16.49 20.89 -7.79
C LYS A 328 16.79 21.96 -8.84
N ASP A 329 17.23 23.13 -8.41
CA ASP A 329 17.42 24.30 -9.28
C ASP A 329 18.80 24.33 -9.95
N TYR A 330 19.24 23.19 -10.53
CA TYR A 330 20.55 23.11 -11.19
C TYR A 330 20.68 24.11 -12.34
N ARG A 331 19.60 24.39 -13.07
CA ARG A 331 19.53 25.44 -14.11
C ARG A 331 19.97 26.79 -13.58
N LYS A 332 19.32 27.29 -12.52
CA LYS A 332 19.65 28.57 -11.91
C LYS A 332 21.11 28.62 -11.48
N LEU A 333 21.59 27.57 -10.80
CA LEU A 333 22.98 27.48 -10.35
C LEU A 333 23.97 27.50 -11.53
N SER A 334 23.67 26.79 -12.62
CA SER A 334 24.53 26.79 -13.81
C SER A 334 24.54 28.12 -14.57
N GLU A 335 23.44 28.88 -14.55
CA GLU A 335 23.32 30.16 -15.26
C GLU A 335 23.92 31.32 -14.45
N GLU A 336 23.66 31.37 -13.14
CA GLU A 336 24.06 32.49 -12.26
C GLU A 336 25.42 32.24 -11.59
N ARG A 337 25.74 30.99 -11.27
CA ARG A 337 26.93 30.59 -10.50
C ARG A 337 27.63 29.38 -11.14
N PRO A 338 28.07 29.46 -12.41
CA PRO A 338 28.57 28.33 -13.21
C PRO A 338 29.81 27.60 -12.63
N HIS A 339 30.39 28.13 -11.55
CA HIS A 339 31.60 27.60 -10.91
C HIS A 339 31.36 27.13 -9.47
N VAL A 340 30.12 27.20 -8.98
CA VAL A 340 29.77 26.63 -7.68
C VAL A 340 29.87 25.11 -7.74
N MET A 341 30.45 24.50 -6.71
CA MET A 341 30.55 23.05 -6.60
C MET A 341 29.41 22.52 -5.72
N LEU A 342 28.79 21.44 -6.17
CA LEU A 342 27.66 20.80 -5.50
C LEU A 342 28.05 19.39 -5.05
N ASN A 343 27.43 18.90 -3.99
CA ASN A 343 27.62 17.53 -3.50
C ASN A 343 26.62 16.50 -4.07
N GLN A 344 25.88 16.88 -5.12
CA GLN A 344 24.82 16.07 -5.76
C GLN A 344 24.90 16.24 -7.28
N PHE A 345 24.46 15.22 -8.02
CA PHE A 345 24.34 15.29 -9.48
C PHE A 345 22.86 15.32 -9.92
N PRO A 346 22.52 16.09 -10.98
CA PRO A 346 21.19 16.00 -11.58
C PRO A 346 20.92 14.56 -12.04
N CYS A 347 19.69 14.09 -11.82
CA CYS A 347 19.24 12.73 -12.14
C CYS A 347 20.02 11.60 -11.43
N GLU A 348 20.73 11.85 -10.33
CA GLU A 348 21.46 10.79 -9.60
C GLU A 348 20.54 9.70 -9.02
N ASN A 349 19.25 10.02 -8.86
CA ASN A 349 18.20 9.08 -8.48
C ASN A 349 18.15 7.83 -9.37
N ILE A 350 18.64 7.92 -10.61
CA ILE A 350 18.72 6.77 -11.52
C ILE A 350 19.59 5.62 -10.99
N VAL A 351 20.56 5.92 -10.10
CA VAL A 351 21.42 4.91 -9.45
C VAL A 351 21.24 4.85 -7.93
N THR A 352 20.75 5.92 -7.29
CA THR A 352 20.55 5.94 -5.83
C THR A 352 19.19 5.39 -5.42
N VAL A 353 18.23 5.28 -6.34
CA VAL A 353 16.93 4.65 -6.11
C VAL A 353 16.94 3.20 -6.59
N LYS A 354 16.42 2.31 -5.75
CA LYS A 354 16.55 0.84 -5.89
C LYS A 354 15.96 0.29 -7.20
N ASP A 355 14.81 0.81 -7.65
CA ASP A 355 14.12 0.33 -8.86
C ASP A 355 14.86 0.75 -10.13
N CYS A 356 15.33 1.98 -10.14
CA CYS A 356 16.13 2.56 -11.22
C CYS A 356 17.48 1.87 -11.31
N LEU A 357 18.14 1.62 -10.17
CA LEU A 357 19.38 0.87 -10.12
C LEU A 357 19.21 -0.53 -10.72
N ALA A 358 18.15 -1.24 -10.36
CA ALA A 358 17.86 -2.57 -10.90
C ALA A 358 17.62 -2.53 -12.42
N ALA A 359 16.84 -1.54 -12.90
CA ALA A 359 16.57 -1.37 -14.32
C ALA A 359 17.84 -1.01 -15.12
N VAL A 360 18.68 -0.08 -14.63
CA VAL A 360 19.95 0.31 -15.27
C VAL A 360 20.95 -0.85 -15.26
N ALA A 361 21.03 -1.61 -14.18
CA ALA A 361 21.91 -2.78 -14.10
C ALA A 361 21.55 -3.83 -15.16
N ARG A 362 20.25 -4.10 -15.37
CA ARG A 362 19.75 -4.96 -16.45
C ARG A 362 20.04 -4.41 -17.84
N ARG A 363 19.83 -3.11 -18.06
CA ARG A 363 20.13 -2.41 -19.33
C ARG A 363 21.59 -2.65 -19.75
N ILE A 364 22.53 -2.50 -18.82
CA ILE A 364 23.98 -2.67 -19.10
C ILE A 364 24.31 -4.11 -19.53
N LYS A 365 23.63 -5.12 -18.98
CA LYS A 365 23.83 -6.54 -19.36
C LYS A 365 23.07 -6.95 -20.63
N GLY A 366 22.33 -6.04 -21.26
CA GLY A 366 21.49 -6.34 -22.42
C GLY A 366 20.21 -7.12 -22.08
N GLY A 367 19.68 -6.96 -20.87
CA GLY A 367 18.41 -7.54 -20.43
C GLY A 367 18.50 -8.39 -19.15
N PRO A 368 19.35 -9.42 -19.08
CA PRO A 368 19.36 -10.30 -17.92
C PRO A 368 19.90 -9.59 -16.66
N THR A 369 19.49 -10.07 -15.48
CA THR A 369 20.01 -9.56 -14.20
C THR A 369 21.52 -9.86 -14.07
N PRO A 370 22.38 -8.89 -13.72
CA PRO A 370 23.80 -9.13 -13.44
C PRO A 370 24.02 -10.05 -12.25
N ASP A 371 25.09 -10.84 -12.26
CA ASP A 371 25.34 -11.90 -11.26
C ASP A 371 25.56 -11.35 -9.83
N TRP A 372 25.93 -10.07 -9.69
CA TRP A 372 26.08 -9.38 -8.41
C TRP A 372 24.78 -8.78 -7.87
N LEU A 373 23.72 -8.74 -8.68
CA LEU A 373 22.42 -8.18 -8.33
C LEU A 373 21.43 -9.33 -8.13
N PRO A 374 20.80 -9.47 -6.94
CA PRO A 374 19.72 -10.42 -6.76
C PRO A 374 18.58 -10.15 -7.75
N GLU A 375 17.87 -11.20 -8.17
CA GLU A 375 16.65 -11.02 -8.97
C GLU A 375 15.72 -10.04 -8.29
N THR A 376 15.32 -9.00 -9.03
CA THR A 376 14.60 -7.85 -8.47
C THR A 376 13.52 -7.41 -9.42
N PHE A 377 12.29 -7.30 -8.91
CA PHE A 377 11.10 -6.90 -9.64
C PHE A 377 10.48 -5.65 -9.02
N ASN A 378 10.04 -4.72 -9.85
CA ASN A 378 9.18 -3.62 -9.45
C ASN A 378 7.72 -4.10 -9.44
N LEU A 379 7.12 -4.29 -8.26
CA LEU A 379 5.76 -4.82 -8.12
C LEU A 379 4.66 -3.92 -8.71
N GLN A 380 4.94 -2.66 -9.04
CA GLN A 380 3.97 -1.83 -9.76
C GLN A 380 3.90 -2.18 -11.25
N MET A 381 5.05 -2.49 -11.87
CA MET A 381 5.17 -2.67 -13.32
C MET A 381 5.40 -4.12 -13.76
N GLU A 382 6.02 -4.91 -12.89
CA GLU A 382 6.59 -6.23 -13.16
C GLU A 382 5.94 -7.32 -12.29
N LEU A 383 4.79 -7.03 -11.64
CA LEU A 383 4.03 -8.00 -10.83
C LEU A 383 3.68 -9.29 -11.59
N PRO A 384 3.21 -9.26 -12.85
CA PRO A 384 2.92 -10.49 -13.59
C PRO A 384 4.17 -11.37 -13.79
N GLN A 385 5.31 -10.75 -14.13
CA GLN A 385 6.59 -11.43 -14.30
C GLN A 385 7.05 -12.03 -12.98
N PHE A 386 6.93 -11.26 -11.89
CA PHE A 386 7.25 -11.72 -10.54
C PHE A 386 6.43 -12.94 -10.15
N ILE A 387 5.10 -12.92 -10.32
CA ILE A 387 4.24 -14.05 -9.96
C ILE A 387 4.62 -15.30 -10.77
N LYS A 388 4.86 -15.16 -12.08
CA LYS A 388 5.26 -16.30 -12.89
C LYS A 388 6.60 -16.86 -12.42
N HIS A 389 7.54 -15.99 -12.06
CA HIS A 389 8.81 -16.40 -11.49
C HIS A 389 8.64 -17.10 -10.14
N TYR A 390 7.79 -16.56 -9.27
CA TYR A 390 7.44 -17.13 -7.98
C TYR A 390 6.84 -18.54 -8.12
N GLN A 391 5.86 -18.74 -9.01
CA GLN A 391 5.24 -20.04 -9.27
C GLN A 391 6.27 -21.07 -9.77
N LEU A 392 7.14 -20.67 -10.70
CA LEU A 392 8.23 -21.54 -11.19
C LEU A 392 9.20 -21.96 -10.08
N ARG A 393 9.49 -21.07 -9.12
CA ARG A 393 10.29 -21.39 -7.94
C ARG A 393 9.55 -22.21 -6.90
N GLN A 394 8.23 -22.05 -6.78
CA GLN A 394 7.42 -22.81 -5.84
C GLN A 394 7.53 -24.32 -6.11
N HIS A 395 7.56 -24.74 -7.38
CA HIS A 395 7.82 -26.14 -7.74
C HIS A 395 9.20 -26.64 -7.26
N ARG A 396 10.20 -25.77 -7.18
CA ARG A 396 11.54 -26.10 -6.65
C ARG A 396 11.59 -26.04 -5.13
N PHE A 397 10.81 -25.16 -4.51
CA PHE A 397 10.64 -25.09 -3.06
C PHE A 397 10.12 -26.42 -2.50
N PHE A 398 9.15 -27.04 -3.15
CA PHE A 398 8.69 -28.40 -2.79
C PHE A 398 9.76 -29.49 -2.94
N ARG A 399 10.89 -29.18 -3.61
CA ARG A 399 12.08 -30.04 -3.72
C ARG A 399 13.21 -29.65 -2.75
N GLY A 400 12.94 -28.73 -1.82
CA GLY A 400 13.85 -28.32 -0.75
C GLY A 400 14.62 -27.02 -1.00
N GLU A 401 14.36 -26.29 -2.09
CA GLU A 401 14.95 -24.97 -2.35
C GLU A 401 14.23 -23.84 -1.58
N ASP A 402 14.85 -22.66 -1.53
CA ASP A 402 14.30 -21.48 -0.86
C ASP A 402 13.42 -20.61 -1.80
N ASN A 403 12.33 -20.07 -1.27
CA ASN A 403 11.42 -19.16 -2.00
C ASN A 403 11.03 -17.95 -1.16
N HIS A 404 11.92 -17.50 -0.27
CA HIS A 404 11.75 -16.25 0.47
C HIS A 404 12.15 -15.05 -0.37
N TRP A 405 11.38 -13.99 -0.22
CA TRP A 405 11.53 -12.73 -0.92
C TRP A 405 11.57 -11.58 0.07
N ILE A 406 12.36 -10.55 -0.24
CA ILE A 406 12.44 -9.32 0.52
C ILE A 406 11.75 -8.19 -0.26
N CYS A 407 10.63 -7.70 0.28
CA CYS A 407 9.93 -6.53 -0.23
C CYS A 407 10.48 -5.28 0.45
N LYS A 408 10.80 -4.25 -0.34
CA LYS A 408 11.32 -2.96 0.13
C LYS A 408 10.64 -1.80 -0.60
N PRO A 409 10.35 -0.70 0.09
CA PRO A 409 9.95 0.54 -0.56
C PRO A 409 11.10 1.12 -1.39
N TRP A 410 10.75 1.73 -2.52
CA TRP A 410 11.72 2.35 -3.43
C TRP A 410 12.56 3.45 -2.76
N ASN A 411 11.92 4.33 -1.97
CA ASN A 411 12.55 5.54 -1.41
C ASN A 411 12.76 5.55 0.11
N LEU A 412 12.23 4.61 0.88
CA LEU A 412 12.52 4.59 2.32
C LEU A 412 13.90 3.98 2.60
N ALA A 413 14.46 4.40 3.74
CA ALA A 413 15.76 4.00 4.25
C ALA A 413 15.61 3.42 5.67
N ARG A 414 16.74 3.00 6.27
CA ARG A 414 16.80 2.45 7.65
C ARG A 414 15.98 1.17 7.86
N GLY A 415 15.67 0.43 6.80
CA GLY A 415 14.89 -0.81 6.87
C GLY A 415 13.39 -0.59 7.16
N LEU A 416 12.91 0.65 7.12
CA LEU A 416 11.49 0.94 7.26
C LEU A 416 10.70 0.25 6.16
N ASP A 417 9.57 -0.34 6.55
CA ASP A 417 8.63 -1.06 5.67
C ASP A 417 9.30 -2.18 4.84
N THR A 418 10.30 -2.84 5.41
CA THR A 418 10.99 -3.98 4.79
C THR A 418 10.40 -5.30 5.29
N HIS A 419 9.99 -6.16 4.37
CA HIS A 419 9.27 -7.40 4.69
C HIS A 419 9.96 -8.59 4.07
N ILE A 420 10.19 -9.66 4.84
CA ILE A 420 10.74 -10.91 4.33
C ILE A 420 9.66 -11.98 4.46
N THR A 421 9.30 -12.62 3.35
CA THR A 421 8.18 -13.56 3.33
C THR A 421 8.28 -14.53 2.14
N ASN A 422 7.72 -15.71 2.28
CA ASN A 422 7.43 -16.68 1.22
C ASN A 422 5.91 -16.84 1.00
N ASN A 423 5.11 -15.87 1.42
CA ASN A 423 3.67 -15.87 1.22
C ASN A 423 3.33 -14.97 0.01
N LEU A 424 2.85 -15.58 -1.07
CA LEU A 424 2.53 -14.87 -2.30
C LEU A 424 1.42 -13.83 -2.10
N ASP A 425 0.35 -14.18 -1.38
CA ASP A 425 -0.75 -13.26 -1.09
C ASP A 425 -0.22 -12.02 -0.40
N TYR A 426 0.65 -12.20 0.60
CA TYR A 426 1.30 -11.10 1.30
C TYR A 426 2.08 -10.19 0.32
N ILE A 427 2.92 -10.76 -0.54
CA ILE A 427 3.71 -9.98 -1.50
C ILE A 427 2.81 -9.21 -2.48
N ILE A 428 1.73 -9.84 -2.96
CA ILE A 428 0.76 -9.19 -3.85
C ILE A 428 0.09 -8.02 -3.13
N ARG A 429 -0.39 -8.23 -1.90
CA ARG A 429 -1.01 -7.16 -1.11
C ARG A 429 -0.03 -6.01 -0.86
N GLN A 430 1.27 -6.25 -0.76
CA GLN A 430 2.26 -5.17 -0.61
C GLN A 430 2.40 -4.25 -1.83
N SER A 431 1.87 -4.63 -3.00
CA SER A 431 1.72 -3.70 -4.13
C SER A 431 0.63 -2.65 -3.91
N GLU A 432 -0.29 -2.90 -2.98
CA GLU A 432 -1.45 -2.05 -2.68
C GLU A 432 -1.20 -1.05 -1.54
N SER A 433 -0.11 -1.22 -0.81
CA SER A 433 0.20 -0.45 0.40
C SER A 433 0.87 0.89 0.11
N SER A 434 1.28 1.14 -1.12
CA SER A 434 1.92 2.38 -1.57
C SER A 434 0.86 3.47 -1.89
N PRO A 435 1.21 4.78 -1.93
CA PRO A 435 0.22 5.86 -1.88
C PRO A 435 -0.86 5.78 -2.97
N LYS A 436 -2.14 5.72 -2.54
CA LYS A 436 -3.36 5.61 -3.37
C LYS A 436 -4.14 6.94 -3.51
N VAL A 437 -3.48 8.09 -3.48
CA VAL A 437 -4.14 9.39 -3.70
C VAL A 437 -4.16 9.69 -5.20
N PRO A 438 -5.18 10.37 -5.78
CA PRO A 438 -5.10 10.93 -7.13
C PRO A 438 -4.11 12.11 -7.15
N ALA A 439 -2.85 11.81 -6.93
CA ALA A 439 -1.70 12.64 -7.23
C ALA A 439 -0.73 11.71 -7.99
N PRO A 440 -0.05 12.18 -9.04
CA PRO A 440 0.97 11.41 -9.73
C PRO A 440 2.18 11.30 -8.78
N THR A 441 2.09 10.40 -7.81
CA THR A 441 3.16 10.05 -6.89
C THR A 441 3.45 8.57 -7.07
N ARG A 442 4.65 8.27 -7.56
CA ARG A 442 5.19 6.91 -7.67
C ARG A 442 5.00 6.10 -6.39
N SER A 443 4.61 4.85 -6.59
CA SER A 443 4.23 3.91 -5.55
C SER A 443 4.91 2.56 -5.80
N ASN A 444 6.26 2.53 -5.81
CA ASN A 444 7.02 1.34 -6.20
C ASN A 444 7.48 0.51 -4.98
N SER A 445 6.85 -0.64 -4.76
CA SER A 445 7.44 -1.70 -3.93
C SER A 445 8.38 -2.54 -4.80
N LEU A 446 9.60 -2.78 -4.32
CA LEU A 446 10.55 -3.68 -4.95
C LEU A 446 10.60 -4.99 -4.21
N VAL A 447 10.58 -6.09 -4.93
CA VAL A 447 10.80 -7.41 -4.37
C VAL A 447 12.11 -7.95 -4.91
N SER A 448 12.98 -8.40 -4.01
CA SER A 448 14.25 -9.04 -4.36
C SER A 448 14.31 -10.44 -3.77
N GLU A 449 15.00 -11.33 -4.44
CA GLU A 449 15.29 -12.66 -3.91
C GLU A 449 16.14 -12.59 -2.64
N VAL A 450 15.87 -13.47 -1.67
CA VAL A 450 16.74 -13.73 -0.53
C VAL A 450 17.30 -15.14 -0.65
N HIS A 451 18.60 -15.31 -0.44
CA HIS A 451 19.18 -16.62 -0.19
C HIS A 451 19.33 -16.79 1.31
N MET A 452 18.48 -17.59 1.96
CA MET A 452 18.75 -18.01 3.33
C MET A 452 19.81 -19.11 3.33
N GLU A 453 21.06 -18.77 3.60
CA GLU A 453 22.06 -19.78 3.97
C GLU A 453 21.59 -20.43 5.29
N ARG A 454 21.23 -21.72 5.25
CA ARG A 454 21.09 -22.52 6.46
C ARG A 454 22.46 -22.58 7.14
N ARG A 455 22.73 -21.66 8.07
CA ARG A 455 23.78 -21.87 9.06
C ARG A 455 23.28 -23.02 9.94
N ASN A 456 23.84 -24.21 9.72
CA ASN A 456 23.72 -25.31 10.67
C ASN A 456 24.30 -24.80 12.00
N CYS A 457 23.43 -24.48 12.95
CA CYS A 457 23.79 -24.32 14.36
C CYS A 457 23.63 -25.67 15.08
#